data_AF-A0A7L8RXD8-F1
#
_entry.id   AF-A0A7L8RXD8-F1
#
_cell.length_a   1.000
_cell.length_b   1.000
_cell.length_c   1.000
_cell.angle_alpha   90.00
_cell.angle_beta   90.00
_cell.angle_gamma   90.00
#
_symmetry.space_group_name_H-M   'P 1'
#
loop_
_entity.id
_entity.type
_entity.pdbx_description
1 polymer ?
#
loop_
_entity_poly.entity_id
_entity_poly.type
_entity_poly.pdbx_seq_one_letter_code
_entity_poly.pdbx_strand_id
1 'polypeptide(L)'
;MTTPALAHRAASGWNYPPACCHGDIEHGECQAIPEKSVKENGGGWSIVLEPGDHRKVTHHNRYFVPYGSEILSGDGNYHICLHPTEEHENCFFVPPGEM
;
A
#
# COMPACT_ATOMS: atom_id res chain seq x y z
N MET A 1 2.97 -27.89 -8.96
CA MET A 1 1.98 -27.19 -8.12
C MET A 1 2.45 -25.75 -8.04
N THR A 2 1.83 -24.84 -8.77
CA THR A 2 2.20 -23.42 -8.74
C THR A 2 1.63 -22.84 -7.46
N THR A 3 2.48 -22.57 -6.47
CA THR A 3 2.08 -21.86 -5.26
C THR A 3 1.49 -20.51 -5.69
N PRO A 4 0.25 -20.16 -5.29
CA PRO A 4 -0.29 -18.86 -5.64
C PRO A 4 0.68 -17.79 -5.12
N ALA A 5 1.10 -16.88 -5.99
CA ALA A 5 1.84 -15.71 -5.56
C ALA A 5 0.92 -14.93 -4.62
N LEU A 6 1.21 -15.00 -3.33
CA LEU A 6 0.43 -14.31 -2.29
C LEU A 6 0.55 -12.79 -2.54
N ALA A 7 -0.50 -12.01 -2.27
CA ALA A 7 -0.48 -10.54 -2.34
C ALA A 7 0.68 -9.92 -1.55
N HIS A 8 1.21 -10.72 -0.61
CA HIS A 8 2.38 -10.43 0.16
C HIS A 8 3.68 -10.38 -0.62
N ARG A 9 3.77 -10.78 -1.90
CA ARG A 9 5.05 -10.82 -2.60
C ARG A 9 5.21 -9.67 -3.59
N ALA A 10 6.13 -8.76 -3.31
CA ALA A 10 6.59 -7.78 -4.28
C ALA A 10 7.25 -8.46 -5.49
N ALA A 11 7.28 -7.80 -6.64
CA ALA A 11 8.02 -8.29 -7.83
C ALA A 11 9.53 -8.48 -7.55
N SER A 12 10.07 -7.75 -6.57
CA SER A 12 11.44 -7.91 -6.05
C SER A 12 11.66 -9.20 -5.25
N GLY A 13 10.59 -9.92 -4.90
CA GLY A 13 10.62 -11.12 -4.07
C GLY A 13 10.41 -10.86 -2.57
N TRP A 14 10.26 -9.60 -2.14
CA TRP A 14 9.99 -9.21 -0.75
C TRP A 14 8.62 -9.69 -0.26
N ASN A 15 8.52 -10.09 1.01
CA ASN A 15 7.27 -10.53 1.63
C ASN A 15 6.70 -9.48 2.60
N TYR A 16 5.56 -8.88 2.26
CA TYR A 16 4.77 -8.02 3.13
C TYR A 16 4.13 -8.80 4.28
N PRO A 17 3.94 -8.19 5.47
CA PRO A 17 3.38 -8.89 6.64
C PRO A 17 1.98 -9.47 6.37
N PRO A 18 1.69 -10.72 6.81
CA PRO A 18 0.37 -11.35 6.71
C PRO A 18 -0.78 -10.51 7.26
N ALA A 19 -0.53 -9.75 8.32
CA ALA A 19 -1.53 -8.90 8.98
C ALA A 19 -1.94 -7.67 8.16
N CYS A 20 -1.14 -7.28 7.17
CA CYS A 20 -1.33 -6.04 6.44
C CYS A 20 -2.15 -6.20 5.17
N CYS A 21 -1.98 -7.30 4.43
CA CYS A 21 -2.43 -7.34 3.05
C CYS A 21 -3.00 -8.71 2.68
N HIS A 22 -4.30 -8.93 2.80
CA HIS A 22 -4.87 -10.24 2.50
C HIS A 22 -4.93 -10.50 0.98
N GLY A 23 -5.09 -11.78 0.60
CA GLY A 23 -5.35 -12.18 -0.79
C GLY A 23 -4.13 -12.61 -1.61
N ASP A 24 -4.29 -12.69 -2.94
CA ASP A 24 -3.29 -13.12 -3.92
C ASP A 24 -2.75 -11.97 -4.79
N ILE A 25 -1.77 -12.19 -5.67
CA ILE A 25 -1.19 -11.11 -6.48
C ILE A 25 -2.19 -10.41 -7.43
N GLU A 26 -3.30 -11.06 -7.78
CA GLU A 26 -4.33 -10.58 -8.71
C GLU A 26 -5.54 -9.95 -8.00
N HIS A 27 -5.86 -10.39 -6.78
CA HIS A 27 -7.00 -9.88 -5.99
C HIS A 27 -6.60 -9.30 -4.63
N GLY A 28 -5.30 -9.23 -4.39
CA GLY A 28 -4.68 -8.83 -3.14
C GLY A 28 -4.94 -7.41 -2.77
N GLU A 29 -4.84 -7.17 -1.48
CA GLU A 29 -5.08 -5.85 -0.91
C GLU A 29 -3.87 -4.93 -1.04
N CYS A 30 -2.68 -5.47 -1.31
CA CYS A 30 -1.46 -4.70 -1.54
C CYS A 30 -1.29 -4.33 -3.01
N GLN A 31 -1.07 -3.05 -3.28
CA GLN A 31 -0.55 -2.57 -4.55
C GLN A 31 0.38 -1.39 -4.34
N ALA A 32 1.39 -1.30 -5.21
CA ALA A 32 2.17 -0.07 -5.33
C ALA A 32 1.25 1.07 -5.77
N ILE A 33 1.42 2.25 -5.19
CA ILE A 33 0.71 3.47 -5.57
C ILE A 33 1.67 4.49 -6.18
N PRO A 34 1.18 5.41 -7.02
CA PRO A 34 2.05 6.44 -7.60
C PRO A 34 2.65 7.34 -6.52
N GLU A 35 3.93 7.68 -6.63
CA GLU A 35 4.60 8.61 -5.71
C GLU A 35 3.87 9.96 -5.62
N LYS A 36 3.35 10.47 -6.75
CA LYS A 36 2.54 11.71 -6.81
C LYS A 36 1.29 11.70 -5.92
N SER A 37 0.81 10.51 -5.54
CA SER A 37 -0.37 10.31 -4.71
C SER A 37 -0.04 10.46 -3.22
N VAL A 38 1.24 10.52 -2.85
CA VAL A 38 1.72 10.64 -1.49
C VAL A 38 2.36 12.01 -1.28
N LYS A 39 2.01 12.66 -0.17
CA LYS A 39 2.66 13.90 0.28
C LYS A 39 2.90 13.85 1.77
N GLU A 40 4.09 14.26 2.19
CA GLU A 40 4.30 14.60 3.58
C GLU A 40 3.43 15.79 3.98
N ASN A 41 2.85 15.70 5.16
CA ASN A 41 2.05 16.76 5.75
C ASN A 41 2.31 16.77 7.26
N GLY A 42 2.77 17.89 7.81
CA GLY A 42 3.32 17.99 9.17
C GLY A 42 2.62 17.10 10.20
N GLY A 43 3.22 15.94 10.49
CA GLY A 43 2.67 14.89 11.36
C GLY A 43 2.46 13.53 10.71
N GLY A 44 2.60 13.40 9.38
CA GLY A 44 2.47 12.13 8.68
C GLY A 44 2.38 12.25 7.16
N TRP A 45 1.75 11.25 6.57
CA TRP A 45 1.58 11.07 5.13
C TRP A 45 0.13 11.30 4.73
N SER A 46 -0.09 12.26 3.84
CA SER A 46 -1.37 12.46 3.15
C SER A 46 -1.35 11.70 1.84
N ILE A 47 -2.29 10.78 1.68
CA ILE A 47 -2.39 9.91 0.50
C ILE A 47 -3.71 10.22 -0.21
N VAL A 48 -3.65 10.50 -1.50
CA VAL A 48 -4.82 10.74 -2.36
C VAL A 48 -4.76 9.80 -3.54
N LEU A 49 -5.73 8.90 -3.64
CA LEU A 49 -5.82 7.93 -4.73
C LEU A 49 -7.00 8.26 -5.63
N GLU A 50 -6.73 8.38 -6.92
CA GLU A 50 -7.75 8.46 -7.95
C GLU A 50 -8.15 7.05 -8.43
N PRO A 51 -9.31 6.90 -9.09
CA PRO A 51 -9.68 5.64 -9.71
C PRO A 51 -8.56 5.08 -10.60
N GLY A 52 -8.11 3.86 -10.29
CA GLY A 52 -7.03 3.19 -11.01
C GLY A 52 -5.62 3.37 -10.44
N ASP A 53 -5.37 4.32 -9.54
CA ASP A 53 -4.08 4.43 -8.81
C ASP A 53 -3.84 3.20 -7.92
N HIS A 54 -4.93 2.58 -7.46
CA HIS A 54 -4.97 1.30 -6.78
C HIS A 54 -6.16 0.49 -7.31
N ARG A 55 -6.03 -0.82 -7.55
CA ARG A 55 -7.09 -1.63 -8.21
C ARG A 55 -8.45 -1.62 -7.51
N LYS A 56 -8.44 -1.52 -6.17
CA LYS A 56 -9.67 -1.45 -5.35
C LYS A 56 -10.30 -0.05 -5.37
N VAL A 57 -9.59 0.98 -5.81
CA VAL A 57 -10.06 2.37 -5.76
C VAL A 57 -10.92 2.67 -6.99
N THR A 58 -12.19 2.95 -6.75
CA THR A 58 -13.21 3.24 -7.77
C THR A 58 -13.65 4.71 -7.77
N HIS A 59 -13.25 5.49 -6.77
CA HIS A 59 -13.51 6.92 -6.65
C HIS A 59 -12.35 7.64 -5.94
N HIS A 60 -12.43 8.97 -5.79
CA HIS A 60 -11.36 9.75 -5.15
C HIS A 60 -11.35 9.49 -3.63
N ASN A 61 -10.29 8.87 -3.14
CA ASN A 61 -10.10 8.53 -1.72
C ASN A 61 -8.94 9.29 -1.11
N ARG A 62 -9.07 9.65 0.17
CA ARG A 62 -8.04 10.35 0.93
C ARG A 62 -7.78 9.64 2.25
N TYR A 63 -6.51 9.41 2.54
CA TYR A 63 -6.03 8.78 3.77
C TYR A 63 -4.99 9.67 4.44
N PHE A 64 -4.86 9.52 5.75
CA PHE A 64 -3.79 10.13 6.51
C PHE A 64 -3.17 9.09 7.42
N VAL A 65 -1.87 8.87 7.28
CA VAL A 65 -1.09 7.93 8.09
C VAL A 65 -0.12 8.75 8.94
N PRO A 66 -0.26 8.78 10.27
CA PRO A 66 0.67 9.50 11.13
C PRO A 66 2.08 8.90 11.06
N TYR A 67 3.10 9.75 11.19
CA TYR A 67 4.49 9.27 11.28
C TYR A 67 4.66 8.23 12.42
N GLY A 68 5.48 7.23 12.17
CA GLY A 68 5.67 6.07 13.05
C GLY A 68 4.61 4.97 12.91
N SER A 69 3.59 5.17 12.07
CA SER A 69 2.60 4.12 11.72
C SER A 69 2.92 3.44 10.39
N GLU A 70 3.72 4.09 9.55
CA GLU A 70 4.23 3.54 8.30
C GLU A 70 5.19 2.36 8.52
N ILE A 71 5.30 1.52 7.50
CA ILE A 71 6.19 0.36 7.46
C ILE A 71 7.20 0.57 6.32
N LEU A 72 8.45 0.15 6.50
CA LEU A 72 9.41 0.23 5.40
C LEU A 72 9.06 -0.75 4.27
N SER A 73 8.95 -0.23 3.05
CA SER A 73 8.82 -1.03 1.83
C SER A 73 10.16 -1.69 1.50
N GLY A 74 10.12 -3.00 1.26
CA GLY A 74 11.30 -3.77 0.86
C GLY A 74 11.59 -3.71 -0.63
N ASP A 75 10.72 -3.10 -1.44
CA ASP A 75 10.91 -2.96 -2.89
C ASP A 75 11.16 -1.52 -3.35
N GLY A 76 11.18 -0.57 -2.41
CA GLY A 76 11.51 0.83 -2.68
C GLY A 76 10.36 1.66 -3.24
N ASN A 77 9.13 1.15 -3.29
CA ASN A 77 7.95 1.92 -3.71
C ASN A 77 7.01 2.18 -2.54
N TYR A 78 6.11 3.14 -2.72
CA TYR A 78 4.97 3.32 -1.83
C TYR A 78 3.91 2.25 -2.08
N HIS A 79 3.43 1.62 -1.01
CA HIS A 79 2.32 0.66 -1.09
C HIS A 79 1.25 1.02 -0.08
N ILE A 80 0.00 0.74 -0.42
CA ILE A 80 -1.11 0.82 0.53
C ILE A 80 -1.89 -0.48 0.45
N CYS A 81 -2.35 -0.95 1.61
CA CYS A 81 -3.26 -2.07 1.73
C CYS A 81 -4.63 -1.57 2.16
N LEU A 82 -5.65 -1.80 1.34
CA LEU A 82 -7.02 -1.34 1.59
C LEU A 82 -7.90 -2.51 2.04
N HIS A 83 -8.40 -2.47 3.27
CA HIS A 83 -9.24 -3.53 3.86
C HIS A 83 -10.23 -2.96 4.89
N PRO A 84 -11.49 -3.45 4.94
CA PRO A 84 -12.10 -4.42 4.03
C PRO A 84 -12.53 -3.79 2.69
N THR A 85 -12.80 -2.48 2.70
CA THR A 85 -13.22 -1.70 1.53
C THR A 85 -12.13 -0.71 1.11
N GLU A 86 -12.37 -0.01 0.00
CA GLU A 86 -11.52 1.10 -0.43
C GLU A 86 -11.58 2.33 0.48
N GLU A 87 -12.43 2.37 1.51
CA GLU A 87 -12.52 3.51 2.45
C GLU A 87 -11.50 3.43 3.58
N HIS A 88 -10.89 2.25 3.78
CA HIS A 88 -10.11 1.93 4.96
C HIS A 88 -8.71 1.50 4.55
N GLU A 89 -7.73 2.34 4.91
CA GLU A 89 -6.33 1.94 4.94
C GLU A 89 -6.12 0.97 6.10
N ASN A 90 -5.34 -0.09 5.83
CA ASN A 90 -4.97 -1.10 6.82
C ASN A 90 -3.46 -1.09 7.12
N CYS A 91 -2.63 -0.97 6.09
CA CYS A 91 -1.20 -0.69 6.23
C CYS A 91 -0.70 0.20 5.09
N PHE A 92 0.28 1.05 5.40
CA PHE A 92 0.99 1.89 4.44
C PHE A 92 2.49 1.65 4.51
N PHE A 93 3.11 1.50 3.34
CA PHE A 93 4.54 1.24 3.20
C PHE A 93 5.23 2.38 2.47
N VAL A 94 6.39 2.79 2.98
CA VAL A 94 7.20 3.89 2.44
C VAL A 94 8.56 3.40 1.94
N PRO A 95 9.11 3.96 0.84
CA PRO A 95 10.47 3.67 0.40
C PRO A 95 11.52 3.95 1.49
N PRO A 96 12.63 3.19 1.52
CA PRO A 96 13.76 3.52 2.39
C PRO A 96 14.33 4.90 2.05
N GLY A 97 14.59 5.74 3.06
CA GLY A 97 15.23 7.06 2.88
C GLY A 97 14.27 8.24 2.83
N GLU A 98 12.96 7.99 2.84
CA GLU A 98 11.90 9.00 2.95
C GLU A 98 11.52 9.27 4.43
N MET A 99 12.46 9.11 5.37
CA MET A 99 12.29 9.35 6.82
C MET A 99 13.18 10.50 7.31
#